data_AF-A0A0K1F8R5-F1
#
_entry.id   AF-A0A0K1F8R5-F1
#
_cell.length_a   1.000
_cell.length_b   1.000
_cell.length_c   1.000
_cell.angle_alpha   90.00
_cell.angle_beta   90.00
_cell.angle_gamma   90.00
#
_symmetry.space_group_name_H-M   'P 1'
#
loop_
_entity.id
_entity.type
_entity.pdbx_description
1 polymer ?
#
loop_
_entity_poly.entity_id
_entity_poly.type
_entity_poly.pdbx_seq_one_letter_code
_entity_poly.pdbx_strand_id
1 'polypeptide(L)'
;MTSTPRNVCQDASAILAEALASGAPKLMRKATQLHDQLQDLARDLEARKEAKARTRRIAELESELRRLQGGPSRRRASARPATEDAAARTWARRQGIAVPAAGRVPVSILQAYRAATPGRVA
;
A
#
# COMPACT_ATOMS: atom_id res chain seq x y z
N MET A 1 -13.07 22.45 -26.75
CA MET A 1 -13.68 21.36 -27.54
C MET A 1 -12.69 20.21 -27.59
N THR A 2 -12.80 19.26 -26.66
CA THR A 2 -11.88 18.11 -26.57
C THR A 2 -12.37 17.01 -27.51
N SER A 3 -11.78 16.93 -28.71
CA SER A 3 -12.04 15.80 -29.62
C SER A 3 -11.57 14.51 -28.96
N THR A 4 -12.49 13.59 -28.74
CA THR A 4 -12.25 12.25 -28.17
C THR A 4 -11.23 11.51 -29.06
N PRO A 5 -10.24 10.77 -28.51
CA PRO A 5 -9.18 10.12 -29.29
C PRO A 5 -9.70 9.17 -30.38
N ARG A 6 -10.92 8.66 -30.23
CA ARG A 6 -11.60 7.82 -31.22
C ARG A 6 -11.94 8.57 -32.51
N ASN A 7 -12.27 9.87 -32.42
CA ASN A 7 -12.55 10.71 -33.59
C ASN A 7 -11.29 10.98 -34.41
N VAL A 8 -10.15 11.22 -33.76
CA VAL A 8 -8.90 11.57 -34.46
C VAL A 8 -8.44 10.46 -35.42
N CYS A 9 -8.60 9.19 -35.03
CA CYS A 9 -8.28 8.06 -35.91
C CYS A 9 -9.29 7.87 -37.05
N GLN A 10 -10.58 8.15 -36.79
CA GLN A 10 -11.62 8.13 -37.83
C GLN A 10 -11.42 9.25 -38.85
N ASP A 11 -11.13 10.46 -38.38
CA ASP A 11 -10.85 11.62 -39.24
C ASP A 11 -9.60 11.38 -40.10
N ALA A 12 -8.54 10.81 -39.53
CA ALA A 12 -7.35 10.43 -40.28
C ALA A 12 -7.63 9.35 -41.32
N SER A 13 -8.50 8.38 -41.03
CA SER A 13 -8.91 7.36 -42.00
C SER A 13 -9.70 7.94 -43.17
N ALA A 14 -10.53 8.95 -42.93
CA ALA A 14 -11.28 9.66 -43.96
C ALA A 14 -10.33 10.46 -44.87
N ILE A 15 -9.35 11.16 -44.30
CA ILE A 15 -8.31 11.89 -45.05
C ILE A 15 -7.47 10.92 -45.90
N LEU A 16 -7.21 9.70 -45.41
CA LEU A 16 -6.51 8.66 -46.15
C LEU A 16 -7.33 8.16 -47.34
N ALA A 17 -8.63 7.94 -47.15
CA ALA A 17 -9.55 7.52 -48.19
C ALA A 17 -9.64 8.58 -49.31
N GLU A 18 -9.65 9.86 -48.94
CA GLU A 18 -9.68 10.97 -49.89
C GLU A 18 -8.32 11.16 -50.61
N ALA A 19 -7.20 11.01 -49.90
CA ALA A 19 -5.86 11.02 -50.50
C ALA A 19 -5.67 9.86 -51.49
N LEU A 20 -6.18 8.66 -51.16
CA LEU A 20 -6.21 7.49 -52.04
C LEU A 20 -7.02 7.77 -53.33
N ALA A 21 -8.11 8.53 -53.22
CA ALA A 21 -8.91 8.94 -54.38
C ALA A 21 -8.22 9.99 -55.27
N SER A 22 -7.31 10.81 -54.72
CA SER A 22 -6.62 11.89 -55.45
C SER A 22 -5.51 11.45 -56.43
N GLY A 23 -5.08 10.19 -56.38
CA GLY A 23 -4.08 9.62 -57.31
C GLY A 23 -2.64 10.12 -57.16
N ALA A 24 -2.32 10.96 -56.17
CA ALA A 24 -0.98 11.49 -55.94
C ALA A 24 -0.14 10.56 -55.03
N PRO A 25 0.88 9.84 -55.56
CA PRO A 25 1.59 8.79 -54.81
C PRO A 25 2.38 9.30 -53.61
N LYS A 26 2.85 10.56 -53.64
CA LYS A 26 3.54 11.19 -52.50
C LYS A 26 2.58 11.49 -51.34
N LEU A 27 1.36 11.92 -51.65
CA LEU A 27 0.32 12.18 -50.64
C LEU A 27 -0.13 10.87 -50.00
N MET A 28 -0.33 9.81 -50.79
CA MET A 28 -0.65 8.48 -50.27
C MET A 28 0.39 7.98 -49.27
N ARG A 29 1.69 8.00 -49.63
CA ARG A 29 2.76 7.57 -48.72
C ARG A 29 2.77 8.36 -47.41
N LYS A 30 2.55 9.67 -47.49
CA LYS A 30 2.52 10.53 -46.30
C LYS A 30 1.29 10.23 -45.44
N ALA A 31 0.14 9.97 -46.06
CA ALA A 31 -1.10 9.65 -45.36
C ALA A 31 -1.02 8.29 -44.66
N THR A 32 -0.47 7.26 -45.31
CA THR A 32 -0.17 5.96 -44.68
C THR A 32 0.80 6.12 -43.51
N GLN A 33 1.88 6.89 -43.69
CA GLN A 33 2.84 7.16 -42.62
C GLN A 33 2.17 7.81 -41.39
N LEU A 34 1.30 8.80 -41.60
CA LEU A 34 0.57 9.44 -40.50
C LEU A 34 -0.39 8.48 -39.83
N HIS A 35 -1.04 7.60 -40.58
CA HIS A 35 -1.93 6.60 -40.02
C HIS A 35 -1.20 5.58 -39.14
N ASP A 36 -0.06 5.07 -39.61
CA ASP A 36 0.77 4.15 -38.83
C ASP A 36 1.23 4.82 -37.53
N GLN A 37 1.68 6.08 -37.61
CA GLN A 37 2.06 6.87 -36.43
C GLN A 37 0.90 7.04 -35.44
N LEU A 38 -0.31 7.30 -35.93
CA LEU A 38 -1.50 7.42 -35.08
C LEU A 38 -1.86 6.07 -34.43
N GLN A 39 -1.74 4.96 -35.15
CA GLN A 39 -1.97 3.63 -34.59
C GLN A 39 -0.95 3.28 -33.51
N ASP A 40 0.33 3.62 -33.71
CA ASP A 40 1.39 3.40 -32.73
C ASP A 40 1.11 4.20 -31.44
N LEU A 41 0.77 5.48 -31.58
CA LEU A 41 0.40 6.33 -30.43
C LEU A 41 -0.85 5.81 -29.70
N ALA A 42 -1.83 5.29 -30.43
CA ALA A 42 -3.02 4.70 -29.83
C ALA A 42 -2.67 3.44 -29.01
N ARG A 43 -1.82 2.56 -29.56
CA ARG A 43 -1.32 1.37 -28.85
C ARG A 43 -0.54 1.74 -27.58
N ASP A 44 0.32 2.74 -27.66
CA ASP A 44 1.08 3.23 -26.49
C ASP A 44 0.17 3.80 -25.39
N LEU A 45 -0.88 4.53 -25.77
CA LEU A 45 -1.84 5.07 -24.81
C LEU A 45 -2.62 3.96 -24.09
N GLU A 46 -3.07 2.94 -24.82
CA GLU A 46 -3.74 1.78 -24.22
C GLU A 46 -2.79 0.99 -23.32
N ALA A 47 -1.56 0.73 -23.77
CA ALA A 47 -0.54 0.06 -22.94
C ALA A 47 -0.28 0.82 -21.63
N ARG A 48 -0.23 2.16 -21.66
CA ARG A 48 -0.10 2.99 -20.45
C ARG A 48 -1.33 2.92 -19.54
N LYS A 49 -2.55 2.86 -20.10
CA LYS A 49 -3.78 2.69 -19.32
C LYS A 49 -3.81 1.32 -18.64
N GLU A 50 -3.47 0.26 -19.36
CA GLU A 50 -3.38 -1.10 -18.84
C GLU A 50 -2.30 -1.22 -17.75
N ALA A 51 -1.14 -0.59 -17.93
CA ALA A 51 -0.11 -0.54 -16.90
C ALA A 51 -0.63 0.13 -15.62
N LYS A 52 -1.33 1.26 -15.74
CA LYS A 52 -1.97 1.93 -14.58
C LYS A 52 -3.08 1.09 -13.95
N ALA A 53 -3.86 0.36 -14.74
CA ALA A 53 -4.88 -0.54 -14.22
C ALA A 53 -4.25 -1.71 -13.45
N ARG A 54 -3.15 -2.28 -13.98
CA ARG A 54 -2.38 -3.32 -13.30
C ARG A 54 -1.78 -2.84 -11.98
N THR A 55 -1.15 -1.67 -11.93
CA THR A 55 -0.59 -1.14 -10.68
C THR A 55 -1.67 -0.84 -9.64
N ARG A 56 -2.83 -0.32 -10.06
CA ARG A 56 -3.99 -0.15 -9.17
C ARG A 56 -4.47 -1.49 -8.61
N ARG A 57 -4.56 -2.52 -9.44
CA ARG A 57 -4.99 -3.85 -9.01
C ARG A 57 -4.01 -4.48 -8.02
N ILE A 58 -2.70 -4.32 -8.26
CA ILE A 58 -1.66 -4.76 -7.30
C ILE A 58 -1.84 -4.04 -5.96
N ALA A 59 -1.98 -2.71 -5.96
CA ALA A 59 -2.15 -1.94 -4.73
C ALA A 59 -3.41 -2.33 -3.95
N GLU A 60 -4.51 -2.62 -4.65
CA GLU A 60 -5.75 -3.13 -4.05
C GLU A 60 -5.53 -4.47 -3.37
N LEU A 61 -4.93 -5.43 -4.08
CA LEU A 61 -4.63 -6.76 -3.54
C LEU A 61 -3.66 -6.70 -2.35
N GLU A 62 -2.64 -5.83 -2.41
CA GLU A 62 -1.75 -5.59 -1.27
C GLU A 62 -2.50 -5.02 -0.06
N SER A 63 -3.45 -4.11 -0.28
CA SER A 63 -4.26 -3.55 0.80
C SER A 63 -5.16 -4.61 1.45
N GLU A 64 -5.72 -5.50 0.64
CA GLU A 64 -6.55 -6.62 1.09
C GLU A 64 -5.72 -7.65 1.86
N LEU A 65 -4.53 -8.00 1.35
CA LEU A 65 -3.58 -8.84 2.05
C LEU A 65 -3.19 -8.24 3.41
N ARG A 66 -2.93 -6.93 3.50
CA ARG A 66 -2.66 -6.26 4.79
C ARG A 66 -3.84 -6.33 5.76
N ARG A 67 -5.08 -6.30 5.26
CA ARG A 67 -6.28 -6.46 6.10
C ARG A 67 -6.39 -7.89 6.62
N LEU A 68 -6.25 -8.88 5.74
CA LEU A 68 -6.34 -10.30 6.06
C LEU A 68 -5.21 -10.78 6.98
N GLN A 69 -4.00 -10.26 6.80
CA GLN A 69 -2.84 -10.59 7.63
C GLN A 69 -2.87 -9.91 9.02
N GLY A 70 -3.95 -9.20 9.35
CA GLY A 70 -4.10 -8.56 10.65
C GLY A 70 -3.35 -7.23 10.71
N GLY A 71 -3.88 -6.24 10.00
CA GLY A 71 -3.45 -4.83 10.08
C GLY A 71 -3.19 -4.39 11.53
N PRO A 72 -2.28 -3.41 11.71
CA PRO A 72 -1.34 -3.35 12.82
C PRO A 72 -1.96 -3.91 14.08
N SER A 73 -1.61 -5.17 14.36
CA SER A 73 -1.61 -5.68 15.71
C SER A 73 -0.70 -4.75 16.49
N ARG A 74 -1.27 -3.63 16.95
CA ARG A 74 -0.98 -3.09 18.27
C ARG A 74 -1.28 -4.28 19.14
N ARG A 75 -0.28 -5.16 19.29
CA ARG A 75 -0.20 -6.11 20.38
C ARG A 75 -0.71 -5.28 21.53
N ARG A 76 -1.92 -5.60 22.01
CA ARG A 76 -2.41 -5.06 23.26
C ARG A 76 -1.28 -5.43 24.19
N ALA A 77 -0.40 -4.46 24.47
CA ALA A 77 0.53 -4.60 25.56
C ALA A 77 -0.44 -4.87 26.69
N SER A 78 -0.48 -6.12 27.16
CA SER A 78 -1.35 -6.52 28.25
C SER A 78 -1.17 -5.42 29.27
N ALA A 79 -2.21 -4.62 29.49
CA ALA A 79 -2.14 -3.41 30.26
C ALA A 79 -1.97 -3.86 31.71
N ARG A 80 -0.75 -4.28 32.04
CA ARG A 80 -0.39 -4.60 33.38
C ARG A 80 -0.48 -3.28 34.13
N PRO A 81 -1.27 -3.19 35.20
CA PRO A 81 -1.38 -1.96 35.94
C PRO A 81 0.01 -1.57 36.41
N ALA A 82 0.48 -0.37 36.03
CA ALA A 82 1.78 0.17 36.45
C ALA A 82 1.95 0.16 37.99
N THR A 83 0.83 0.14 38.71
CA THR A 83 0.72 -0.01 40.16
C THR A 83 1.35 -1.30 40.69
N GLU A 84 1.19 -2.43 39.98
CA GLU A 84 1.75 -3.72 40.43
C GLU A 84 3.28 -3.71 40.34
N ASP A 85 3.82 -3.14 39.27
CA ASP A 85 5.27 -3.00 39.08
C ASP A 85 5.90 -2.10 40.14
N ALA A 86 5.22 -1.02 40.54
CA ALA A 86 5.69 -0.14 41.62
C ALA A 86 5.70 -0.85 42.99
N ALA A 87 4.67 -1.63 43.28
CA ALA A 87 4.57 -2.40 44.53
C ALA A 87 5.63 -3.51 44.59
N ALA A 88 5.79 -4.28 43.51
CA ALA A 88 6.80 -5.33 43.40
C ALA A 88 8.22 -4.78 43.50
N ARG A 89 8.50 -3.61 42.90
CA ARG A 89 9.80 -2.93 43.02
C ARG A 89 10.10 -2.51 44.46
N THR A 90 9.10 -1.99 45.16
CA THR A 90 9.23 -1.59 46.57
C THR A 90 9.49 -2.80 47.46
N TRP A 91 8.74 -3.88 47.25
CA TRP A 91 8.94 -5.15 47.95
C TRP A 91 10.33 -5.72 47.69
N ALA A 92 10.77 -5.78 46.43
CA ALA A 92 12.07 -6.33 46.06
C ALA A 92 13.24 -5.56 46.69
N ARG A 93 13.18 -4.21 46.72
CA ARG A 93 14.18 -3.38 47.41
C ARG A 93 14.24 -3.68 48.92
N ARG A 94 13.09 -3.92 49.57
CA ARG A 94 13.05 -4.30 50.99
C ARG A 94 13.68 -5.67 51.25
N GLN A 95 13.60 -6.58 50.28
CA GLN A 95 14.26 -7.88 50.32
C GLN A 95 15.75 -7.83 49.91
N GLY A 96 16.30 -6.64 49.63
CA GLY A 96 17.68 -6.48 49.17
C GLY A 96 17.90 -6.94 47.71
N ILE A 97 16.84 -7.18 46.94
CA ILE A 97 16.94 -7.62 45.55
C ILE A 97 17.17 -6.40 44.64
N ALA A 98 18.21 -6.45 43.80
CA ALA A 98 18.50 -5.42 42.81
C ALA A 98 17.43 -5.40 41.71
N VAL A 99 16.77 -4.25 41.53
CA VAL A 99 15.72 -4.04 40.51
C VAL A 99 15.94 -2.69 39.81
N PRO A 100 15.73 -2.59 38.49
CA PRO A 100 15.78 -1.32 37.77
C PRO A 100 14.89 -0.25 38.39
N ALA A 101 15.37 1.00 38.41
CA ALA A 101 14.64 2.14 38.94
C ALA A 101 13.35 2.45 38.16
N ALA A 102 13.37 2.18 36.85
CA ALA A 102 12.26 2.41 35.93
C ALA A 102 12.09 1.24 34.94
N GLY A 103 10.94 1.20 34.26
CA GLY A 103 10.62 0.15 33.29
C GLY A 103 10.02 -1.11 33.91
N ARG A 104 9.96 -2.19 33.11
CA ARG A 104 9.33 -3.45 33.50
C ARG A 104 10.12 -4.14 34.61
N VAL A 105 9.41 -4.63 35.62
CA VAL A 105 10.02 -5.51 36.64
C VAL A 105 10.24 -6.90 36.03
N PRO A 106 11.38 -7.57 36.31
CA PRO A 106 11.60 -8.94 35.87
C PRO A 106 10.53 -9.91 36.38
N VAL A 107 10.11 -10.84 35.53
CA VAL A 107 9.00 -11.77 35.82
C VAL A 107 9.24 -12.60 37.08
N SER A 108 10.48 -13.00 37.35
CA SER A 108 10.87 -13.75 38.55
C SER A 108 10.52 -13.01 39.85
N ILE A 109 10.81 -11.71 39.91
CA ILE A 109 10.51 -10.86 41.08
C ILE A 109 9.01 -10.73 41.29
N LEU A 110 8.25 -10.65 40.21
CA LEU A 110 6.79 -10.50 40.29
C LEU A 110 6.12 -11.79 40.72
N GLN A 111 6.61 -12.93 40.28
CA GLN A 111 6.14 -14.23 40.78
C GLN A 111 6.43 -14.36 42.28
N ALA A 112 7.63 -13.97 42.71
CA ALA A 112 7.99 -13.98 44.13
C ALA A 112 7.12 -13.01 44.96
N TYR A 113 6.85 -11.80 44.44
CA TYR A 113 5.96 -10.83 45.07
C TYR A 113 4.51 -11.35 45.18
N ARG A 114 3.98 -11.98 44.12
CA ARG A 114 2.63 -12.57 44.12
C ARG A 114 2.53 -13.76 45.07
N ALA A 115 3.56 -14.60 45.13
CA ALA A 115 3.63 -15.72 46.07
C ALA A 115 3.72 -15.25 47.53
N ALA A 116 4.44 -14.15 47.79
CA ALA A 116 4.55 -13.54 49.11
C ALA A 116 3.29 -12.74 49.53
N THR A 117 2.45 -12.34 48.56
CA THR A 117 1.27 -11.49 48.80
C THR A 117 -0.01 -12.07 48.16
N PRO A 118 -0.43 -13.29 48.55
CA PRO A 118 -1.67 -13.86 48.03
C PRO A 118 -2.86 -13.04 48.53
N GLY A 119 -3.58 -12.37 47.62
CA GLY A 119 -4.82 -11.63 47.94
C GLY A 119 -4.78 -10.11 47.76
N ARG A 120 -3.65 -9.52 47.36
CA ARG A 120 -3.55 -8.06 47.07
C ARG A 120 -3.56 -7.74 45.57
N VAL A 121 -4.17 -8.60 44.76
CA VAL A 121 -4.30 -8.43 43.31
C VAL A 121 -5.78 -8.55 42.96
N ALA A 122 -6.47 -7.41 43.04
CA ALA A 122 -7.76 -7.12 42.39
C ALA A 122 -7.58 -5.80 41.64
#